data_AF-A0A6I5IEA6-F1
#
_entry.id   AF-A0A6I5IEA6-F1
#
_cell.length_a   1.000
_cell.length_b   1.000
_cell.length_c   1.000
_cell.angle_alpha   90.00
_cell.angle_beta   90.00
_cell.angle_gamma   90.00
#
_symmetry.space_group_name_H-M   'P 1'
#
loop_
_entity.id
_entity.type
_entity.pdbx_description
1 polymer ?
#
loop_
_entity_poly.entity_id
_entity_poly.type
_entity_poly.pdbx_seq_one_letter_code
_entity_poly.pdbx_strand_id
1 'polypeptide(L)'
;MRIRPIIFFMLALVITSCGEYEKLLKSTDYELKRQKIFDYYDDGKYIRSIELLSQILPRYRATDHAEQLNWINAQAHFRIRDYMMAGRFYQEFADTYPGSNNAEEASYLSALCDYYQSPRPELDQANTRKAIESFTIFMQRYPTSTHNDECKAKILELQEKLVEKSYLSARLYYDLKEYRAATVSLANSLKEYPETKYREELMFLKLDALYLLAVNSVPEKKVERYQTTLDEYYSFIEEYPQSKFTKDVNRIFESTTKYLKADPAVKQTENN
;
A
#
# COMPACT_ATOMS: atom_id res chain seq x y z
N MET A 1 0.74 36.63 36.67
CA MET A 1 0.36 35.21 36.52
C MET A 1 0.55 34.51 37.85
N ARG A 2 -0.53 34.14 38.57
CA ARG A 2 -0.40 33.30 39.77
C ARG A 2 -0.29 31.85 39.32
N ILE A 3 0.94 31.34 39.23
CA ILE A 3 1.20 29.92 38.97
C ILE A 3 0.63 29.15 40.17
N ARG A 4 -0.40 28.33 39.92
CA ARG A 4 -1.06 27.54 40.97
C ARG A 4 -0.03 26.54 41.54
N PRO A 5 0.08 26.37 42.87
CA PRO A 5 1.02 25.41 43.48
C PRO A 5 0.84 23.97 42.98
N ILE A 6 -0.35 23.62 42.47
CA ILE A 6 -0.64 22.35 41.80
C ILE A 6 0.23 22.13 40.55
N ILE A 7 0.54 23.19 39.79
CA ILE A 7 1.42 23.12 38.61
C ILE A 7 2.85 22.82 39.05
N PHE A 8 3.30 23.40 40.17
CA PHE A 8 4.64 23.15 40.72
C PHE A 8 4.76 21.71 41.27
N PHE A 9 3.70 21.18 41.89
CA PHE A 9 3.67 19.82 42.39
C PHE A 9 3.60 18.76 41.27
N MET A 10 2.81 18.99 40.22
CA MET A 10 2.82 18.14 39.02
C MET A 10 4.18 18.18 38.32
N LEU A 11 4.81 19.36 38.21
CA LEU A 11 6.13 19.49 37.58
C LEU A 11 7.21 18.75 38.39
N ALA A 12 7.16 18.80 39.72
CA ALA A 12 8.08 18.08 40.58
C ALA A 12 7.98 16.55 40.42
N LEU A 13 6.76 16.00 40.27
CA LEU A 13 6.53 14.58 40.03
C LEU A 13 7.07 14.08 38.67
N VAL A 14 7.05 14.94 37.64
CA VAL A 14 7.62 14.59 36.33
C VAL A 14 9.15 14.54 36.39
N ILE A 15 9.77 15.45 37.15
CA ILE A 15 11.24 15.53 37.25
C ILE A 15 11.83 14.34 38.03
N THR A 16 11.18 13.85 39.08
CA THR A 16 11.68 12.70 39.87
C THR A 16 11.68 11.40 39.06
N SER A 17 10.62 11.15 38.27
CA SER A 17 10.51 9.95 37.41
C SER A 17 11.63 9.85 36.35
N CYS A 18 12.11 10.98 35.84
CA CYS A 18 13.18 11.00 34.84
C CYS A 18 14.55 10.67 35.45
N GLY A 19 14.80 11.11 36.70
CA GLY A 19 16.06 10.85 37.40
C GLY A 19 16.25 9.38 37.81
N GLU A 20 15.18 8.67 38.16
CA GLU A 20 15.25 7.23 38.48
C GLU A 20 15.52 6.37 37.24
N TYR A 21 14.90 6.72 36.11
CA TYR A 21 15.12 6.03 34.85
C TYR A 21 16.58 6.14 34.38
N GLU A 22 17.16 7.32 34.45
CA GLU A 22 18.56 7.56 34.08
C GLU A 22 19.54 6.77 34.97
N LYS A 23 19.26 6.69 36.27
CA LYS A 23 20.03 5.84 37.21
C LYS A 23 19.93 4.37 36.83
N LEU A 24 18.73 3.90 36.46
CA LEU A 24 18.51 2.53 36.03
C LEU A 24 19.27 2.23 34.73
N LEU A 25 19.22 3.12 33.73
CA LEU A 25 19.96 2.96 32.47
C LEU A 25 21.46 2.78 32.69
N LYS A 26 22.05 3.53 33.62
CA LYS A 26 23.48 3.44 33.99
C LYS A 26 23.83 2.28 34.92
N SER A 27 22.83 1.62 35.49
CA SER A 27 23.03 0.51 36.43
C SER A 27 23.64 -0.72 35.75
N THR A 28 24.48 -1.46 36.47
CA THR A 28 24.96 -2.79 36.08
C THR A 28 24.07 -3.92 36.64
N ASP A 29 22.94 -3.57 37.26
CA ASP A 29 21.92 -4.53 37.69
C ASP A 29 21.00 -4.90 36.52
N TYR A 30 21.41 -5.92 35.77
CA TYR A 30 20.69 -6.40 34.59
C TYR A 30 19.36 -7.09 34.95
N GLU A 31 19.25 -7.64 36.14
CA GLU A 31 18.03 -8.30 36.59
C GLU A 31 16.95 -7.27 36.94
N LEU A 32 17.33 -6.19 37.62
CA LEU A 32 16.45 -5.04 37.82
C LEU A 32 16.02 -4.41 36.49
N LYS A 33 16.95 -4.28 35.52
CA LYS A 33 16.60 -3.81 34.16
C LYS A 33 15.58 -4.73 33.49
N ARG A 34 15.76 -6.05 33.59
CA ARG A 34 14.84 -7.06 33.05
C ARG A 34 13.43 -6.90 33.63
N GLN A 35 13.31 -6.77 34.95
CA GLN A 35 12.00 -6.57 35.60
C GLN A 35 11.35 -5.27 35.14
N LYS A 36 12.12 -4.17 35.10
CA LYS A 36 11.61 -2.85 34.72
C LYS A 36 11.18 -2.73 33.26
N ILE A 37 11.68 -3.57 32.36
CA ILE A 37 11.20 -3.63 30.97
C ILE A 37 9.71 -3.92 30.92
N PHE A 38 9.25 -4.92 31.67
CA PHE A 38 7.83 -5.29 31.72
C PHE A 38 7.00 -4.19 32.37
N ASP A 39 7.44 -3.63 33.50
CA ASP A 39 6.78 -2.48 34.13
C ASP A 39 6.61 -1.31 33.13
N TYR A 40 7.66 -0.96 32.39
CA TYR A 40 7.59 0.13 31.42
C TYR A 40 6.71 -0.20 30.22
N TYR A 41 6.73 -1.45 29.75
CA TYR A 41 5.86 -1.88 28.67
C TYR A 41 4.38 -1.81 29.08
N ASP A 42 4.05 -2.33 30.27
CA ASP A 42 2.68 -2.36 30.80
C ASP A 42 2.16 -0.94 31.11
N ASP A 43 3.05 -0.03 31.54
CA ASP A 43 2.77 1.40 31.71
C ASP A 43 2.62 2.17 30.37
N GLY A 44 2.79 1.52 29.23
CA GLY A 44 2.78 2.15 27.90
C GLY A 44 4.02 3.00 27.59
N LYS A 45 5.06 2.92 28.42
CA LYS A 45 6.36 3.60 28.23
C LYS A 45 7.27 2.77 27.32
N TYR A 46 6.79 2.46 26.12
CA TYR A 46 7.43 1.54 25.18
C TYR A 46 8.86 1.93 24.79
N ILE A 47 9.15 3.23 24.60
CA ILE A 47 10.50 3.71 24.28
C ILE A 47 11.48 3.35 25.41
N ARG A 48 11.07 3.53 26.67
CA ARG A 48 11.93 3.18 27.82
C ARG A 48 12.19 1.67 27.91
N SER A 49 11.17 0.88 27.58
CA SER A 49 11.30 -0.58 27.46
C SER A 49 12.30 -0.97 26.37
N ILE A 50 12.18 -0.38 25.16
CA ILE A 50 13.07 -0.64 24.02
C ILE A 50 14.53 -0.28 24.35
N GLU A 51 14.76 0.88 24.97
CA GLU A 51 16.11 1.30 25.37
C GLU A 51 16.76 0.31 26.35
N LEU A 52 16.01 -0.18 27.34
CA LEU A 52 16.52 -1.21 28.26
C LEU A 52 16.72 -2.56 27.56
N LEU A 53 15.79 -2.98 26.70
CA LEU A 53 15.89 -4.20 25.91
C LEU A 53 17.17 -4.22 25.06
N SER A 54 17.51 -3.09 24.43
CA SER A 54 18.73 -2.97 23.61
C SER A 54 20.02 -3.29 24.38
N GLN A 55 20.04 -3.02 25.70
CA GLN A 55 21.20 -3.27 26.56
C GLN A 55 21.24 -4.71 27.11
N ILE A 56 20.08 -5.36 27.23
CA ILE A 56 19.99 -6.67 27.87
C ILE A 56 19.88 -7.84 26.89
N LEU A 57 19.23 -7.67 25.73
CA LEU A 57 18.97 -8.77 24.78
C LEU A 57 20.23 -9.58 24.41
N PRO A 58 21.40 -8.95 24.13
CA PRO A 58 22.62 -9.71 23.85
C PRO A 58 23.05 -10.65 24.98
N ARG A 59 22.83 -10.24 26.24
CA ARG A 59 23.19 -11.02 27.43
C ARG A 59 22.23 -12.16 27.70
N TYR A 60 20.95 -11.99 27.37
CA TYR A 60 19.89 -12.96 27.68
C TYR A 60 19.60 -13.94 26.52
N ARG A 61 20.29 -13.85 25.36
CA ARG A 61 20.00 -14.63 24.14
C ARG A 61 19.86 -16.15 24.36
N ALA A 62 20.67 -16.75 25.24
CA ALA A 62 20.68 -18.19 25.49
C ALA A 62 20.12 -18.55 26.87
N THR A 63 19.11 -17.81 27.33
CA THR A 63 18.44 -18.01 28.62
C THR A 63 16.96 -18.27 28.44
N ASP A 64 16.30 -18.80 29.46
CA ASP A 64 14.86 -19.06 29.47
C ASP A 64 14.00 -17.77 29.35
N HIS A 65 14.62 -16.59 29.48
CA HIS A 65 13.97 -15.29 29.30
C HIS A 65 14.06 -14.76 27.87
N ALA A 66 14.87 -15.37 27.01
CA ALA A 66 15.16 -14.84 25.67
C ALA A 66 13.88 -14.67 24.84
N GLU A 67 13.01 -15.69 24.84
CA GLU A 67 11.76 -15.68 24.09
C GLU A 67 10.87 -14.52 24.53
N GLN A 68 10.57 -14.42 25.83
CA GLN A 68 9.69 -13.36 26.36
C GLN A 68 10.24 -11.96 26.09
N LEU A 69 11.56 -11.76 26.21
CA LEU A 69 12.20 -10.46 25.94
C LEU A 69 12.14 -10.09 24.45
N ASN A 70 12.38 -11.04 23.54
CA ASN A 70 12.26 -10.79 22.11
C ASN A 70 10.81 -10.50 21.70
N TRP A 71 9.84 -11.20 22.30
CA TRP A 71 8.43 -10.92 22.11
C TRP A 71 8.06 -9.50 22.51
N ILE A 72 8.41 -9.08 23.73
CA ILE A 72 8.14 -7.71 24.20
C ILE A 72 8.87 -6.68 23.36
N ASN A 73 10.07 -6.97 22.86
CA ASN A 73 10.78 -6.08 21.96
C ASN A 73 10.01 -5.82 20.67
N ALA A 74 9.55 -6.87 19.98
CA ALA A 74 8.73 -6.72 18.78
C ALA A 74 7.44 -5.94 19.06
N GLN A 75 6.74 -6.30 20.15
CA GLN A 75 5.52 -5.65 20.58
C GLN A 75 5.72 -4.16 20.90
N ALA A 76 6.80 -3.79 21.61
CA ALA A 76 7.08 -2.41 21.96
C ALA A 76 7.33 -1.55 20.71
N HIS A 77 8.11 -2.05 19.74
CA HIS A 77 8.30 -1.38 18.45
C HIS A 77 6.98 -1.22 17.68
N PHE A 78 6.13 -2.25 17.68
CA PHE A 78 4.82 -2.18 17.03
C PHE A 78 3.93 -1.11 17.66
N ARG A 79 3.93 -1.01 19.00
CA ARG A 79 3.10 -0.04 19.74
C ARG A 79 3.51 1.41 19.49
N ILE A 80 4.80 1.68 19.23
CA ILE A 80 5.26 3.02 18.81
C ILE A 80 5.16 3.24 17.30
N ARG A 81 4.57 2.30 16.56
CA ARG A 81 4.40 2.35 15.10
C ARG A 81 5.71 2.35 14.32
N ASP A 82 6.77 1.84 14.93
CA ASP A 82 8.02 1.54 14.23
C ASP A 82 7.88 0.19 13.52
N TYR A 83 7.02 0.17 12.49
CA TYR A 83 6.65 -1.05 11.78
C TYR A 83 7.83 -1.69 11.06
N MET A 84 8.85 -0.90 10.68
CA MET A 84 10.06 -1.42 10.06
C MET A 84 10.82 -2.33 11.04
N MET A 85 11.08 -1.84 12.25
CA MET A 85 11.77 -2.64 13.27
C MET A 85 10.87 -3.74 13.84
N ALA A 86 9.60 -3.43 14.09
CA ALA A 86 8.63 -4.40 14.60
C ALA A 86 8.51 -5.61 13.68
N GLY A 87 8.29 -5.38 12.37
CA GLY A 87 8.15 -6.45 11.39
C GLY A 87 9.38 -7.36 11.33
N ARG A 88 10.58 -6.76 11.41
CA ARG A 88 11.84 -7.51 11.50
C ARG A 88 11.90 -8.36 12.77
N PHE A 89 11.61 -7.80 13.93
CA PHE A 89 11.70 -8.52 15.20
C PHE A 89 10.63 -9.61 15.33
N TYR A 90 9.42 -9.42 14.79
CA TYR A 90 8.42 -10.48 14.71
C TYR A 90 8.87 -11.62 13.80
N GLN A 91 9.44 -11.31 12.63
CA GLN A 91 9.98 -12.34 11.74
C GLN A 91 11.09 -13.14 12.43
N GLU A 92 12.05 -12.43 13.03
CA GLU A 92 13.15 -13.06 13.79
C GLU A 92 12.63 -13.91 14.95
N PHE A 93 11.60 -13.45 15.66
CA PHE A 93 10.94 -14.22 16.71
C PHE A 93 10.33 -15.52 16.17
N ALA A 94 9.54 -15.45 15.10
CA ALA A 94 8.91 -16.62 14.49
C ALA A 94 9.94 -17.64 13.98
N ASP A 95 11.04 -17.16 13.41
CA ASP A 95 12.11 -18.02 12.89
C ASP A 95 12.97 -18.64 14.00
N THR A 96 13.20 -17.89 15.09
CA THR A 96 14.01 -18.35 16.24
C THR A 96 13.23 -19.28 17.16
N TYR A 97 11.93 -19.03 17.34
CA TYR A 97 11.06 -19.74 18.28
C TYR A 97 9.84 -20.38 17.58
N PRO A 98 10.03 -21.27 16.58
CA PRO A 98 8.92 -21.81 15.79
C PRO A 98 7.94 -22.66 16.59
N GLY A 99 8.34 -23.19 17.75
CA GLY A 99 7.49 -23.94 18.68
C GLY A 99 6.77 -23.06 19.73
N SER A 100 6.98 -21.75 19.71
CA SER A 100 6.30 -20.82 20.62
C SER A 100 4.81 -20.75 20.31
N ASN A 101 3.99 -20.60 21.35
CA ASN A 101 2.57 -20.26 21.18
C ASN A 101 2.35 -18.92 20.46
N ASN A 102 3.39 -18.05 20.42
CA ASN A 102 3.34 -16.77 19.73
C ASN A 102 3.95 -16.82 18.32
N ALA A 103 4.43 -17.96 17.83
CA ALA A 103 5.12 -18.03 16.53
C ALA A 103 4.20 -17.69 15.34
N GLU A 104 2.97 -18.19 15.38
CA GLU A 104 1.93 -17.86 14.39
C GLU A 104 1.57 -16.38 14.44
N GLU A 105 1.29 -15.87 15.64
CA GLU A 105 0.96 -14.45 15.85
C GLU A 105 2.10 -13.53 15.41
N ALA A 106 3.35 -13.88 15.71
CA ALA A 106 4.52 -13.14 15.25
C ALA A 106 4.59 -13.11 13.71
N SER A 107 4.40 -14.26 13.06
CA SER A 107 4.40 -14.32 11.59
C SER A 107 3.32 -13.42 10.98
N TYR A 108 2.11 -13.44 11.57
CA TYR A 108 1.02 -12.56 11.16
C TYR A 108 1.36 -11.07 11.36
N LEU A 109 1.83 -10.71 12.56
CA LEU A 109 2.18 -9.32 12.89
C LEU A 109 3.35 -8.79 12.06
N SER A 110 4.27 -9.67 11.63
CA SER A 110 5.32 -9.31 10.67
C SER A 110 4.73 -8.89 9.32
N ALA A 111 3.82 -9.70 8.76
CA ALA A 111 3.12 -9.35 7.51
C ALA A 111 2.26 -8.09 7.66
N LEU A 112 1.62 -7.91 8.82
CA LEU A 112 0.84 -6.72 9.14
C LEU A 112 1.71 -5.45 9.21
N CYS A 113 2.95 -5.56 9.70
CA CYS A 113 3.90 -4.45 9.66
C CYS A 113 4.27 -4.05 8.22
N ASP A 114 4.42 -5.01 7.31
CA ASP A 114 4.64 -4.70 5.89
C ASP A 114 3.42 -3.99 5.29
N TYR A 115 2.20 -4.40 5.65
CA TYR A 115 0.97 -3.68 5.25
C TYR A 115 0.98 -2.23 5.71
N TYR A 116 1.33 -1.94 6.96
CA TYR A 116 1.40 -0.55 7.45
C TYR A 116 2.52 0.27 6.81
N GLN A 117 3.53 -0.37 6.23
CA GLN A 117 4.59 0.28 5.46
C GLN A 117 4.22 0.52 3.99
N SER A 118 3.06 0.03 3.53
CA SER A 118 2.53 0.30 2.19
C SER A 118 2.11 1.77 2.07
N PRO A 119 2.78 2.58 1.22
CA PRO A 119 2.48 4.00 1.10
C PRO A 119 1.17 4.24 0.34
N ARG A 120 0.79 5.51 0.16
CA ARG A 120 -0.30 5.91 -0.75
C ARG A 120 0.03 5.61 -2.23
N PRO A 121 -0.98 5.42 -3.12
CA PRO A 121 -0.78 4.95 -4.50
C PRO A 121 0.21 5.76 -5.35
N GLU A 122 0.33 7.06 -5.13
CA GLU A 122 1.18 7.97 -5.92
C GLU A 122 2.67 7.67 -5.76
N LEU A 123 3.06 7.06 -4.63
CA LEU A 123 4.45 6.74 -4.31
C LEU A 123 4.85 5.35 -4.81
N ASP A 124 6.13 5.00 -4.75
CA ASP A 124 6.62 3.66 -5.09
C ASP A 124 5.93 2.57 -4.25
N GLN A 125 5.58 1.45 -4.89
CA GLN A 125 4.76 0.39 -4.30
C GLN A 125 5.56 -0.90 -4.02
N ALA A 126 6.88 -0.83 -3.87
CA ALA A 126 7.67 -1.99 -3.47
C ALA A 126 7.15 -2.59 -2.15
N ASN A 127 6.88 -1.75 -1.14
CA ASN A 127 6.34 -2.22 0.15
C ASN A 127 4.94 -2.81 0.04
N THR A 128 4.10 -2.33 -0.89
CA THR A 128 2.76 -2.88 -1.13
C THR A 128 2.83 -4.29 -1.69
N ARG A 129 3.70 -4.53 -2.67
CA ARG A 129 3.93 -5.89 -3.21
C ARG A 129 4.52 -6.81 -2.16
N LYS A 130 5.49 -6.31 -1.38
CA LYS A 130 6.05 -7.05 -0.24
C LYS A 130 4.98 -7.46 0.76
N ALA A 131 4.06 -6.56 1.13
CA ALA A 131 2.98 -6.88 2.05
C ALA A 131 2.04 -7.98 1.53
N ILE A 132 1.70 -7.95 0.23
CA ILE A 132 0.91 -9.02 -0.41
C ILE A 132 1.65 -10.37 -0.31
N GLU A 133 2.95 -10.37 -0.60
CA GLU A 133 3.79 -11.56 -0.51
C GLU A 133 3.86 -12.08 0.95
N SER A 134 4.11 -11.21 1.93
CA SER A 134 4.19 -11.58 3.34
C SER A 134 2.89 -12.20 3.85
N PHE A 135 1.71 -11.64 3.51
CA PHE A 135 0.43 -12.27 3.86
C PHE A 135 0.21 -13.61 3.14
N THR A 136 0.63 -13.72 1.88
CA THR A 136 0.52 -14.97 1.12
C THR A 136 1.37 -16.07 1.76
N ILE A 137 2.62 -15.76 2.14
CA ILE A 137 3.51 -16.67 2.85
C ILE A 137 2.92 -17.08 4.20
N PHE A 138 2.37 -16.13 4.96
CA PHE A 138 1.70 -16.42 6.22
C PHE A 138 0.54 -17.42 6.04
N MET A 139 -0.38 -17.16 5.11
CA MET A 139 -1.52 -18.04 4.86
C MET A 139 -1.11 -19.43 4.36
N GLN A 140 -0.02 -19.53 3.59
CA GLN A 140 0.54 -20.81 3.16
C GLN A 140 1.15 -21.59 4.32
N ARG A 141 1.83 -20.89 5.25
CA ARG A 141 2.45 -21.49 6.43
C ARG A 141 1.40 -21.93 7.47
N TYR A 142 0.33 -21.13 7.64
CA TYR A 142 -0.73 -21.36 8.63
C TYR A 142 -2.12 -21.42 7.96
N PRO A 143 -2.43 -22.48 7.19
CA PRO A 143 -3.65 -22.57 6.38
C PRO A 143 -4.95 -22.61 7.19
N THR A 144 -4.89 -22.94 8.48
CA THR A 144 -6.03 -22.98 9.40
C THR A 144 -6.07 -21.81 10.38
N SER A 145 -5.21 -20.79 10.19
CA SER A 145 -5.17 -19.62 11.07
C SER A 145 -6.50 -18.86 11.06
N THR A 146 -6.88 -18.34 12.23
CA THR A 146 -8.00 -17.42 12.38
C THR A 146 -7.77 -16.07 11.68
N HIS A 147 -6.52 -15.74 11.35
CA HIS A 147 -6.16 -14.48 10.66
C HIS A 147 -6.35 -14.53 9.15
N ASN A 148 -6.63 -15.70 8.56
CA ASN A 148 -6.61 -15.88 7.11
C ASN A 148 -7.64 -15.01 6.37
N ASP A 149 -8.81 -14.77 6.96
CA ASP A 149 -9.81 -13.91 6.32
C ASP A 149 -9.42 -12.42 6.38
N GLU A 150 -8.78 -11.98 7.47
CA GLU A 150 -8.21 -10.64 7.55
C GLU A 150 -7.06 -10.46 6.55
N CYS A 151 -6.17 -11.45 6.41
CA CYS A 151 -5.10 -11.44 5.42
C CYS A 151 -5.64 -11.30 3.99
N LYS A 152 -6.69 -12.05 3.62
CA LYS A 152 -7.32 -11.94 2.30
C LYS A 152 -7.90 -10.53 2.06
N ALA A 153 -8.58 -9.97 3.06
CA ALA A 153 -9.15 -8.63 2.97
C ALA A 153 -8.05 -7.58 2.75
N LYS A 154 -6.95 -7.65 3.51
CA LYS A 154 -5.81 -6.73 3.34
C LYS A 154 -5.09 -6.91 2.01
N ILE A 155 -4.94 -8.14 1.52
CA ILE A 155 -4.40 -8.40 0.17
C ILE A 155 -5.26 -7.71 -0.88
N LEU A 156 -6.59 -7.81 -0.78
CA LEU A 156 -7.50 -7.14 -1.71
C LEU A 156 -7.31 -5.62 -1.68
N GLU A 157 -7.25 -5.02 -0.49
CA GLU A 157 -6.98 -3.57 -0.34
C GLU A 157 -5.64 -3.16 -0.98
N LEU A 158 -4.58 -3.95 -0.80
CA LEU A 158 -3.27 -3.70 -1.40
C LEU A 158 -3.29 -3.86 -2.92
N GLN A 159 -4.04 -4.84 -3.44
CA GLN A 159 -4.24 -5.02 -4.89
C GLN A 159 -5.00 -3.84 -5.49
N GLU A 160 -6.07 -3.38 -4.85
CA GLU A 160 -6.81 -2.18 -5.26
C GLU A 160 -5.91 -0.93 -5.28
N LYS A 161 -4.98 -0.83 -4.33
CA LYS A 161 -3.99 0.25 -4.30
C LYS A 161 -3.04 0.22 -5.50
N LEU A 162 -2.61 -0.97 -5.94
CA LEU A 162 -1.79 -1.14 -7.14
C LEU A 162 -2.56 -0.75 -8.41
N VAL A 163 -3.84 -1.14 -8.49
CA VAL A 163 -4.75 -0.74 -9.56
C VAL A 163 -4.89 0.79 -9.61
N GLU A 164 -5.11 1.44 -8.47
CA GLU A 164 -5.23 2.89 -8.37
C GLU A 164 -3.94 3.60 -8.81
N LYS A 165 -2.76 3.10 -8.40
CA LYS A 165 -1.48 3.63 -8.90
C LYS A 165 -1.37 3.56 -10.41
N SER A 166 -1.74 2.43 -11.00
CA SER A 166 -1.69 2.22 -12.45
C SER A 166 -2.60 3.23 -13.17
N TYR A 167 -3.83 3.39 -12.67
CA TYR A 167 -4.78 4.39 -13.17
C TYR A 167 -4.24 5.81 -13.08
N LEU A 168 -3.76 6.24 -11.90
CA LEU A 168 -3.23 7.60 -11.70
C LEU A 168 -2.02 7.88 -12.60
N SER A 169 -1.14 6.90 -12.77
CA SER A 169 0.03 7.02 -13.64
C SER A 169 -0.37 7.17 -15.12
N ALA A 170 -1.37 6.41 -15.57
CA ALA A 170 -1.86 6.50 -16.93
C ALA A 170 -2.59 7.82 -17.22
N ARG A 171 -3.43 8.25 -16.27
CA ARG A 171 -4.16 9.52 -16.34
C ARG A 171 -3.23 10.73 -16.34
N LEU A 172 -2.11 10.69 -15.62
CA LEU A 172 -1.15 11.79 -15.57
C LEU A 172 -0.66 12.21 -16.96
N TYR A 173 -0.34 11.27 -17.84
CA TYR A 173 0.10 11.58 -19.21
C TYR A 173 -1.01 12.24 -20.04
N TYR A 174 -2.27 11.84 -19.83
CA TYR A 174 -3.42 12.47 -20.47
C TYR A 174 -3.57 13.93 -20.00
N ASP A 175 -3.50 14.16 -18.68
CA ASP A 175 -3.63 15.50 -18.08
C ASP A 175 -2.49 16.45 -18.53
N LEU A 176 -1.29 15.90 -18.76
CA LEU A 176 -0.15 16.61 -19.34
C LEU A 176 -0.26 16.84 -20.85
N LYS A 177 -1.30 16.32 -21.51
CA LYS A 177 -1.52 16.35 -22.97
C LYS A 177 -0.46 15.61 -23.77
N GLU A 178 0.28 14.70 -23.13
CA GLU A 178 1.24 13.81 -23.75
C GLU A 178 0.51 12.60 -24.35
N TYR A 179 -0.39 12.85 -25.31
CA TYR A 179 -1.37 11.86 -25.77
C TYR A 179 -0.75 10.55 -26.29
N ARG A 180 0.43 10.62 -26.91
CA ARG A 180 1.15 9.42 -27.36
C ARG A 180 1.61 8.54 -26.19
N ALA A 181 2.09 9.15 -25.11
CA ALA A 181 2.47 8.41 -23.90
C ALA A 181 1.21 7.94 -23.14
N ALA A 182 0.17 8.77 -23.11
CA ALA A 182 -1.10 8.45 -22.49
C ALA A 182 -1.73 7.20 -23.11
N THR A 183 -1.82 7.09 -24.44
CA THR A 183 -2.43 5.91 -25.08
C THR A 183 -1.71 4.62 -24.74
N VAL A 184 -0.37 4.64 -24.69
CA VAL A 184 0.44 3.49 -24.27
C VAL A 184 0.21 3.16 -22.80
N SER A 185 0.24 4.17 -21.91
CA SER A 185 0.08 3.94 -20.48
C SER A 185 -1.32 3.47 -20.09
N LEU A 186 -2.36 4.02 -20.72
CA LEU A 186 -3.76 3.62 -20.53
C LEU A 186 -3.99 2.19 -21.03
N ALA A 187 -3.44 1.83 -22.21
CA ALA A 187 -3.50 0.47 -22.72
C ALA A 187 -2.78 -0.53 -21.80
N ASN A 188 -1.62 -0.16 -21.27
CA ASN A 188 -0.90 -0.98 -20.30
C ASN A 188 -1.72 -1.19 -19.02
N SER A 189 -2.35 -0.14 -18.50
CA SER A 189 -3.22 -0.23 -17.32
C SER A 189 -4.40 -1.17 -17.54
N LEU A 190 -5.10 -1.05 -18.69
CA LEU A 190 -6.20 -1.93 -19.07
C LEU A 190 -5.78 -3.39 -19.27
N LYS A 191 -4.54 -3.61 -19.75
CA LYS A 191 -3.98 -4.96 -19.93
C LYS A 191 -3.57 -5.59 -18.61
N GLU A 192 -2.96 -4.81 -17.71
CA GLU A 192 -2.48 -5.27 -16.42
C GLU A 192 -3.64 -5.53 -15.45
N TYR A 193 -4.66 -4.67 -15.47
CA TYR A 193 -5.81 -4.72 -14.58
C TYR A 193 -7.12 -4.72 -15.37
N PRO A 194 -7.48 -5.82 -16.06
CA PRO A 194 -8.66 -5.86 -16.91
C PRO A 194 -9.96 -5.65 -16.13
N GLU A 195 -10.05 -6.14 -14.89
CA GLU A 195 -11.26 -6.05 -14.05
C GLU A 195 -11.30 -4.77 -13.17
N THR A 196 -10.49 -3.76 -13.49
CA THR A 196 -10.42 -2.53 -12.69
C THR A 196 -11.75 -1.76 -12.70
N LYS A 197 -12.13 -1.20 -11.53
CA LYS A 197 -13.26 -0.27 -11.42
C LYS A 197 -13.10 1.00 -12.29
N TYR A 198 -11.87 1.29 -12.73
CA TYR A 198 -11.56 2.44 -13.60
C TYR A 198 -11.68 2.13 -15.10
N ARG A 199 -12.10 0.92 -15.49
CA ARG A 199 -11.99 0.42 -16.87
C ARG A 199 -12.71 1.30 -17.89
N GLU A 200 -13.98 1.63 -17.64
CA GLU A 200 -14.77 2.52 -18.52
C GLU A 200 -14.06 3.86 -18.73
N GLU A 201 -13.54 4.46 -17.66
CA GLU A 201 -12.84 5.74 -17.75
C GLU A 201 -11.49 5.61 -18.46
N LEU A 202 -10.72 4.55 -18.20
CA LEU A 202 -9.45 4.29 -18.88
C LEU A 202 -9.65 4.09 -20.40
N MET A 203 -10.68 3.35 -20.81
CA MET A 203 -11.02 3.16 -22.22
C MET A 203 -11.47 4.48 -22.86
N PHE A 204 -12.29 5.27 -22.17
CA PHE A 204 -12.70 6.59 -22.65
C PHE A 204 -11.49 7.53 -22.82
N LEU A 205 -10.63 7.63 -21.81
CA LEU A 205 -9.42 8.47 -21.88
C LEU A 205 -8.49 8.03 -23.00
N LYS A 206 -8.41 6.72 -23.28
CA LYS A 206 -7.59 6.18 -24.37
C LYS A 206 -8.17 6.58 -25.73
N LEU A 207 -9.48 6.45 -25.92
CA LEU A 207 -10.19 6.89 -27.11
C LEU A 207 -9.98 8.40 -27.35
N ASP A 208 -10.20 9.22 -26.34
CA ASP A 208 -10.05 10.67 -26.46
C ASP A 208 -8.58 11.07 -26.70
N ALA A 209 -7.61 10.40 -26.06
CA ALA A 209 -6.19 10.61 -26.34
C ALA A 209 -5.82 10.27 -27.79
N LEU A 210 -6.34 9.16 -28.34
CA LEU A 210 -6.13 8.79 -29.75
C LEU A 210 -6.68 9.85 -30.69
N TYR A 211 -7.90 10.32 -30.42
CA TYR A 211 -8.54 11.38 -31.19
C TYR A 211 -7.73 12.69 -31.14
N LEU A 212 -7.35 13.15 -29.94
CA LEU A 212 -6.57 14.37 -29.76
C LEU A 212 -5.19 14.25 -30.39
N LEU A 213 -4.57 13.07 -30.37
CA LEU A 213 -3.34 12.80 -31.10
C LEU A 213 -3.58 12.94 -32.62
N ALA A 214 -4.64 12.33 -33.16
CA ALA A 214 -4.97 12.40 -34.59
C ALA A 214 -5.22 13.84 -35.07
N VAL A 215 -6.04 14.60 -34.35
CA VAL A 215 -6.36 16.00 -34.68
C VAL A 215 -5.11 16.86 -34.79
N ASN A 216 -4.18 16.70 -33.85
CA ASN A 216 -2.94 17.48 -33.73
C ASN A 216 -1.77 16.91 -34.56
N SER A 217 -2.00 15.92 -35.42
CA SER A 217 -0.96 15.28 -36.23
C SER A 217 -0.62 16.04 -37.51
N VAL A 218 0.57 15.76 -38.05
CA VAL A 218 0.90 16.10 -39.45
C VAL A 218 0.03 15.32 -40.44
N PRO A 219 -0.30 15.87 -41.63
CA PRO A 219 -1.24 15.27 -42.57
C PRO A 219 -0.96 13.80 -42.91
N GLU A 220 0.31 13.45 -43.06
CA GLU A 220 0.77 12.12 -43.45
C GLU A 220 0.42 11.04 -42.40
N LYS A 221 0.25 11.44 -41.13
CA LYS A 221 -0.10 10.54 -40.03
C LYS A 221 -1.57 10.59 -39.63
N LYS A 222 -2.33 11.57 -40.14
CA LYS A 222 -3.72 11.78 -39.69
C LYS A 222 -4.62 10.60 -40.02
N VAL A 223 -4.56 10.09 -41.25
CA VAL A 223 -5.44 9.00 -41.71
C VAL A 223 -5.30 7.77 -40.83
N GLU A 224 -4.08 7.28 -40.65
CA GLU A 224 -3.77 6.15 -39.78
C GLU A 224 -4.28 6.36 -38.34
N ARG A 225 -4.01 7.53 -37.75
CA ARG A 225 -4.41 7.82 -36.36
C ARG A 225 -5.93 7.95 -36.18
N TYR A 226 -6.62 8.49 -37.18
CA TYR A 226 -8.09 8.50 -37.18
C TYR A 226 -8.67 7.09 -37.36
N GLN A 227 -8.04 6.22 -38.15
CA GLN A 227 -8.45 4.81 -38.23
C GLN A 227 -8.29 4.12 -36.86
N THR A 228 -7.15 4.28 -36.19
CA THR A 228 -6.97 3.75 -34.82
C THR A 228 -7.99 4.31 -33.83
N THR A 229 -8.35 5.60 -33.96
CA THR A 229 -9.41 6.21 -33.15
C THR A 229 -10.77 5.55 -33.40
N LEU A 230 -11.08 5.23 -34.66
CA LEU A 230 -12.32 4.57 -35.05
C LEU A 230 -12.40 3.13 -34.51
N ASP A 231 -11.29 2.39 -34.55
CA ASP A 231 -11.20 1.04 -33.98
C ASP A 231 -11.41 1.06 -32.46
N GLU A 232 -10.80 2.02 -31.76
CA GLU A 232 -10.99 2.19 -30.31
C GLU A 232 -12.43 2.60 -29.99
N TYR A 233 -13.07 3.43 -30.83
CA TYR A 233 -14.47 3.79 -30.65
C TYR A 233 -15.35 2.53 -30.67
N TYR A 234 -15.18 1.65 -31.65
CA TYR A 234 -15.96 0.41 -31.74
C TYR A 234 -15.72 -0.48 -30.52
N SER A 235 -14.47 -0.62 -30.10
CA SER A 235 -14.12 -1.35 -28.87
C SER A 235 -14.83 -0.77 -27.64
N PHE A 236 -14.90 0.56 -27.53
CA PHE A 236 -15.57 1.23 -26.42
C PHE A 236 -17.08 0.99 -26.43
N ILE A 237 -17.76 1.17 -27.56
CA ILE A 237 -19.23 1.03 -27.61
C ILE A 237 -19.70 -0.43 -27.56
N GLU A 238 -18.84 -1.38 -27.94
CA GLU A 238 -19.09 -2.81 -27.76
C GLU A 238 -19.13 -3.16 -26.27
N GLU A 239 -18.17 -2.67 -25.49
CA GLU A 239 -18.09 -2.97 -24.06
C GLU A 239 -19.05 -2.09 -23.21
N TYR A 240 -19.19 -0.82 -23.57
CA TYR A 240 -19.99 0.18 -22.85
C TYR A 240 -21.05 0.84 -23.75
N PRO A 241 -22.08 0.09 -24.18
CA PRO A 241 -23.16 0.63 -25.02
C PRO A 241 -24.00 1.70 -24.32
N GLN A 242 -23.99 1.72 -22.99
CA GLN A 242 -24.58 2.76 -22.14
C GLN A 242 -23.48 3.31 -21.23
N SER A 243 -23.02 4.52 -21.54
CA SER A 243 -21.88 5.14 -20.84
C SER A 243 -22.22 6.57 -20.41
N LYS A 244 -21.62 7.01 -19.30
CA LYS A 244 -21.65 8.43 -18.92
C LYS A 244 -20.92 9.33 -19.95
N PHE A 245 -20.07 8.75 -20.80
CA PHE A 245 -19.28 9.45 -21.80
C PHE A 245 -19.91 9.48 -23.20
N THR A 246 -21.13 8.94 -23.39
CA THR A 246 -21.77 8.78 -24.71
C THR A 246 -21.76 10.06 -25.56
N LYS A 247 -21.97 11.24 -24.96
CA LYS A 247 -21.94 12.51 -25.70
C LYS A 247 -20.58 12.80 -26.34
N ASP A 248 -19.49 12.59 -25.59
CA ASP A 248 -18.13 12.83 -26.07
C ASP A 248 -17.69 11.75 -27.06
N VAL A 249 -18.03 10.49 -26.77
CA VAL A 249 -17.77 9.35 -27.66
C VAL A 249 -18.42 9.54 -29.03
N ASN A 250 -19.69 10.00 -29.07
CA ASN A 250 -20.39 10.30 -30.33
C ASN A 250 -19.75 11.49 -31.08
N ARG A 251 -19.34 12.54 -30.36
CA ARG A 251 -18.63 13.69 -30.96
C ARG A 251 -17.31 13.24 -31.60
N ILE A 252 -16.55 12.37 -30.95
CA ILE A 252 -15.31 11.81 -31.48
C ILE A 252 -15.59 10.99 -32.75
N PHE A 253 -16.63 10.15 -32.74
CA PHE A 253 -17.04 9.34 -33.89
C PHE A 253 -17.44 10.19 -35.11
N GLU A 254 -18.31 11.18 -34.92
CA GLU A 254 -18.75 12.08 -35.99
C GLU A 254 -17.56 12.86 -36.59
N SER A 255 -16.67 13.38 -35.74
CA SER A 255 -15.47 14.08 -36.21
C SER A 255 -14.52 13.14 -36.98
N THR A 256 -14.36 11.91 -36.50
CA THR A 256 -13.46 10.90 -37.09
C THR A 256 -13.98 10.41 -38.43
N THR A 257 -15.25 10.02 -38.51
CA THR A 257 -15.89 9.54 -39.74
C THR A 257 -15.96 10.63 -40.81
N LYS A 258 -16.27 11.87 -40.42
CA LYS A 258 -16.22 13.03 -41.32
C LYS A 258 -14.82 13.24 -41.93
N TYR A 259 -13.76 13.09 -41.13
CA TYR A 259 -12.39 13.22 -41.64
C TYR A 259 -12.04 12.07 -42.59
N LEU A 260 -12.38 10.84 -42.23
CA LEU A 260 -12.12 9.65 -43.04
C LEU A 260 -13.02 9.54 -44.27
N LYS A 261 -14.09 10.35 -44.36
CA LYS A 261 -15.18 10.21 -45.33
C LYS A 261 -15.81 8.81 -45.27
N ALA A 262 -15.83 8.21 -44.09
CA ALA A 262 -16.50 6.94 -43.83
C ALA A 262 -18.00 7.20 -43.63
N ASP A 263 -18.85 6.33 -44.18
CA ASP A 263 -20.29 6.43 -43.97
C ASP A 263 -20.62 6.06 -42.51
N PRO A 264 -21.21 6.96 -41.71
CA PRO A 264 -21.62 6.66 -40.34
C PRO A 264 -22.70 5.55 -40.24
N ALA A 265 -23.29 5.14 -41.37
CA ALA A 265 -24.31 4.09 -41.46
C ALA A 265 -23.77 2.65 -41.58
N VAL A 266 -22.44 2.40 -41.53
CA VAL A 266 -21.91 1.02 -41.49
C VAL A 266 -22.11 0.44 -40.07
N LYS A 267 -23.37 0.13 -39.75
CA LYS A 267 -23.77 -0.85 -38.75
C LYS A 267 -24.25 -2.10 -39.49
N GLN A 268 -23.67 -3.25 -39.12
CA GLN A 268 -24.21 -4.60 -39.32
C GLN A 268 -24.32 -5.11 -40.77
N THR A 269 -23.20 -5.53 -41.36
CA THR A 269 -23.20 -6.65 -42.32
C THR A 269 -22.04 -7.56 -42.01
N GLU A 270 -22.14 -8.30 -40.90
CA GLU A 270 -21.39 -9.55 -40.66
C GLU A 270 -21.96 -10.18 -39.37
N ASN A 271 -23.12 -10.79 -39.52
CA ASN A 271 -23.64 -11.86 -38.67
C ASN A 271 -24.72 -12.56 -39.52
N ASN A 272 -24.26 -13.46 -40.38
CA ASN A 272 -25.04 -14.60 -40.86
C ASN A 272 -24.67 -15.81 -40.00
#